data_AF-A0A1H0CEG0-F1
#
_entry.id   AF-A0A1H0CEG0-F1
#
_cell.length_a   1.000
_cell.length_b   1.000
_cell.length_c   1.000
_cell.angle_alpha   90.00
_cell.angle_beta   90.00
_cell.angle_gamma   90.00
#
_symmetry.space_group_name_H-M   'P 1'
#
loop_
_entity.id
_entity.type
_entity.pdbx_description
1 polymer ?
#
loop_
_entity_poly.entity_id
_entity_poly.type
_entity_poly.pdbx_seq_one_letter_code
_entity_poly.pdbx_strand_id
1 'polypeptide(L)'
;MKLLLILLLASTPLVHAKDIDRKVGCFSAPASGAALKFVEFADGNTRLAYVKYRNSSISIPLVFVQSSFKKVPNNRPVENHTIWAEFINGKYNGQYEVMTQGARYYKFSYKNKLGKTLSFLEDITLYDNSHTECKLKRSANKIYF
;
A
#
# COMPACT_ATOMS: atom_id res chain seq x y z
N MET A 1 39.10 -33.69 -27.14
CA MET A 1 38.31 -33.81 -25.89
C MET A 1 38.30 -32.54 -25.00
N LYS A 2 38.66 -31.34 -25.51
CA LYS A 2 38.59 -30.09 -24.73
C LYS A 2 37.49 -29.10 -25.17
N LEU A 3 36.91 -29.27 -26.37
CA LEU A 3 35.85 -28.37 -26.86
C LEU A 3 34.43 -28.73 -26.37
N LEU A 4 34.17 -29.97 -25.98
CA LEU A 4 32.83 -30.38 -25.55
C LEU A 4 32.46 -29.87 -24.14
N LEU A 5 33.43 -29.53 -23.30
CA LEU A 5 33.16 -29.02 -21.95
C LEU A 5 32.72 -27.55 -21.92
N ILE A 6 32.98 -26.77 -22.97
CA ILE A 6 32.67 -25.33 -22.98
C ILE A 6 31.17 -25.08 -23.26
N LEU A 7 30.48 -26.01 -23.92
CA LEU A 7 29.05 -25.86 -24.22
C LEU A 7 28.12 -26.17 -23.03
N LEU A 8 28.60 -26.87 -21.98
CA LEU A 8 27.78 -27.23 -20.82
C LEU A 8 27.69 -26.17 -19.72
N LEU A 9 28.52 -25.11 -19.76
CA LEU A 9 28.48 -24.03 -18.76
C LEU A 9 27.61 -22.82 -19.16
N ALA A 10 26.96 -22.87 -20.33
CA ALA A 10 26.15 -21.75 -20.85
C ALA A 10 24.65 -21.85 -20.51
N SER A 11 24.21 -22.86 -19.75
CA SER A 11 22.81 -22.98 -19.31
C SER A 11 22.66 -22.51 -17.86
N THR A 12 22.92 -21.22 -17.59
CA THR A 12 22.37 -20.63 -16.37
C THR A 12 20.87 -20.45 -16.59
N PRO A 13 20.00 -21.03 -15.75
CA PRO A 13 18.58 -20.68 -15.80
C PRO A 13 18.48 -19.19 -15.54
N LEU A 14 17.96 -18.46 -16.53
CA LEU A 14 17.55 -17.08 -16.36
C LEU A 14 16.38 -17.11 -15.38
N VAL A 15 16.68 -16.98 -14.09
CA VAL A 15 15.64 -16.80 -13.06
C VAL A 15 15.04 -15.44 -13.33
N HIS A 16 13.98 -15.41 -14.13
CA HIS A 16 13.11 -14.25 -14.23
C HIS A 16 12.45 -14.08 -12.87
N ALA A 17 13.03 -13.24 -12.02
CA ALA A 17 12.32 -12.71 -10.87
C ALA A 17 11.07 -12.02 -11.42
N LYS A 18 9.91 -12.61 -11.16
CA LYS A 18 8.64 -11.96 -11.47
C LYS A 18 8.53 -10.73 -10.59
N ASP A 19 8.37 -9.56 -11.19
CA ASP A 19 8.25 -8.32 -10.43
C ASP A 19 7.01 -8.38 -9.55
N ILE A 20 7.19 -8.11 -8.26
CA ILE A 20 6.09 -7.93 -7.30
C ILE A 20 5.41 -6.60 -7.64
N ASP A 21 4.10 -6.62 -7.88
CA ASP A 21 3.33 -5.40 -8.13
C ASP A 21 3.31 -4.56 -6.86
N ARG A 22 3.98 -3.40 -6.91
CA ARG A 22 4.11 -2.48 -5.78
C ARG A 22 3.32 -1.21 -6.06
N LYS A 23 2.36 -0.90 -5.18
CA LYS A 23 1.56 0.33 -5.23
C LYS A 23 1.84 1.20 -4.02
N VAL A 24 1.96 2.49 -4.24
CA VAL A 24 2.13 3.50 -3.18
C VAL A 24 0.99 4.50 -3.26
N GLY A 25 0.45 4.86 -2.11
CA GLY A 25 -0.53 5.93 -1.95
C GLY A 25 -0.07 6.91 -0.88
N CYS A 26 -0.07 8.21 -1.18
CA CYS A 26 0.22 9.28 -0.22
C CYS A 26 -1.07 9.97 0.19
N PHE A 27 -1.32 10.06 1.49
CA PHE A 27 -2.62 10.43 2.02
C PHE A 27 -2.52 11.48 3.12
N SER A 28 -3.47 12.41 3.16
CA SER A 28 -3.65 13.35 4.27
C SER A 28 -5.11 13.40 4.73
N ALA A 29 -5.32 13.67 6.01
CA ALA A 29 -6.62 13.85 6.63
C ALA A 29 -6.75 15.30 7.10
N PRO A 30 -7.34 16.20 6.30
CA PRO A 30 -7.40 17.63 6.62
C PRO A 30 -7.97 17.92 8.00
N ALA A 31 -9.01 17.17 8.41
CA ALA A 31 -9.69 17.36 9.69
C ALA A 31 -8.82 17.07 10.92
N SER A 32 -7.83 16.17 10.83
CA SER A 32 -6.94 15.83 11.95
C SER A 32 -5.50 16.31 11.76
N GLY A 33 -5.15 16.79 10.56
CA GLY A 33 -3.77 17.08 10.16
C GLY A 33 -2.88 15.84 10.00
N ALA A 34 -3.44 14.63 10.16
CA ALA A 34 -2.70 13.40 9.97
C ALA A 34 -2.31 13.21 8.50
N ALA A 35 -1.18 12.57 8.27
CA ALA A 35 -0.78 12.12 6.95
C ALA A 35 -0.04 10.81 7.04
N LEU A 36 -0.17 9.98 6.02
CA LEU A 36 0.43 8.67 5.97
C LEU A 36 0.79 8.27 4.54
N LYS A 37 1.68 7.29 4.45
CA LYS A 37 1.95 6.50 3.27
C LYS A 37 1.25 5.17 3.44
N PHE A 38 0.60 4.69 2.39
CA PHE A 38 0.16 3.31 2.24
C PHE A 38 1.02 2.65 1.16
N VAL A 39 1.47 1.42 1.40
CA VAL A 39 2.18 0.61 0.40
C VAL A 39 1.55 -0.76 0.36
N GLU A 40 1.24 -1.22 -0.84
CA GLU A 40 0.75 -2.57 -1.13
C GLU A 40 1.74 -3.28 -2.04
N PHE A 41 1.97 -4.56 -1.75
CA PHE A 41 2.71 -5.50 -2.57
C PHE A 41 1.78 -6.64 -2.95
N ALA A 42 1.73 -7.00 -4.23
CA ALA A 42 0.93 -8.11 -4.73
C ALA A 42 1.75 -9.02 -5.65
N ASP A 43 1.63 -10.33 -5.42
CA ASP A 43 2.10 -11.36 -6.35
C ASP A 43 1.05 -12.47 -6.45
N GLY A 44 0.36 -12.52 -7.59
CA GLY A 44 -0.77 -13.41 -7.79
C GLY A 44 -1.87 -13.15 -6.75
N ASN A 45 -2.14 -14.15 -5.90
CA ASN A 45 -3.15 -14.07 -4.84
C ASN A 45 -2.59 -13.63 -3.49
N THR A 46 -1.27 -13.47 -3.38
CA THR A 46 -0.61 -13.00 -2.16
C THR A 46 -0.60 -11.49 -2.15
N ARG A 47 -1.07 -10.89 -1.04
CA ARG A 47 -1.04 -9.44 -0.84
C ARG A 47 -0.47 -9.10 0.53
N LEU A 48 0.41 -8.11 0.57
CA LEU A 48 0.97 -7.53 1.79
C LEU A 48 0.80 -6.03 1.74
N ALA A 49 0.52 -5.40 2.87
CA ALA A 49 0.50 -3.94 2.92
C ALA A 49 1.04 -3.41 4.25
N TYR A 50 1.40 -2.14 4.25
CA TYR A 50 1.69 -1.39 5.47
C TYR A 50 1.28 0.07 5.32
N VAL A 51 1.11 0.73 6.45
CA VAL A 51 1.02 2.19 6.53
C VAL A 51 2.17 2.78 7.32
N LYS A 52 2.59 3.99 6.97
CA LYS A 52 3.56 4.77 7.75
C LYS A 52 3.05 6.18 7.92
N TYR A 53 2.69 6.53 9.15
CA TYR A 53 2.28 7.90 9.50
C TYR A 53 3.49 8.85 9.49
N ARG A 54 3.26 10.10 9.07
CA ARG A 54 4.27 11.17 8.97
C ARG A 54 5.13 11.31 10.24
N ASN A 55 4.51 11.22 11.41
CA ASN A 55 5.19 11.41 12.69
C ASN A 55 5.71 10.11 13.33
N SER A 56 5.41 8.95 12.74
CA SER A 56 5.85 7.64 13.23
C SER A 56 7.20 7.23 12.61
N SER A 57 8.12 6.71 13.43
CA SER A 57 9.31 6.01 12.94
C SER A 57 9.01 4.59 12.47
N ILE A 58 7.88 4.03 12.88
CA ILE A 58 7.50 2.62 12.68
C ILE A 58 6.43 2.53 11.58
N SER A 59 6.62 1.59 10.66
CA SER A 59 5.58 1.16 9.71
C SER A 59 4.67 0.14 10.40
N ILE A 60 3.35 0.29 10.23
CA ILE A 60 2.36 -0.61 10.79
C ILE A 60 1.96 -1.62 9.71
N PRO A 61 2.24 -2.92 9.91
CA PRO A 61 1.84 -3.94 8.95
C PRO A 61 0.32 -4.08 8.92
N LEU A 62 -0.20 -4.38 7.74
CA LEU A 62 -1.61 -4.60 7.49
C LEU A 62 -1.85 -6.03 7.01
N VAL A 63 -2.85 -6.68 7.60
CA VAL A 63 -3.27 -8.03 7.24
C VAL A 63 -4.42 -7.92 6.25
N PHE A 64 -4.30 -8.60 5.10
CA PHE A 64 -5.36 -8.67 4.12
C PHE A 64 -6.57 -9.41 4.70
N VAL A 65 -7.75 -8.80 4.68
CA VAL A 65 -8.99 -9.43 5.17
C VAL A 65 -9.82 -9.94 4.00
N GLN A 66 -10.17 -9.04 3.09
CA GLN A 66 -11.01 -9.37 1.94
C GLN A 66 -10.86 -8.32 0.84
N SER A 67 -11.20 -8.72 -0.38
CA SER A 67 -11.45 -7.77 -1.48
C SER A 67 -12.70 -8.16 -2.24
N SER A 68 -13.49 -7.16 -2.63
CA SER A 68 -14.64 -7.31 -3.51
C SER A 68 -14.49 -6.42 -4.73
N PHE A 69 -14.98 -6.91 -5.86
CA PHE A 69 -14.94 -6.22 -7.14
C PHE A 69 -16.35 -5.86 -7.56
N LYS A 70 -16.59 -4.59 -7.88
CA LYS A 70 -17.86 -4.15 -8.47
C LYS A 70 -17.64 -3.81 -9.93
N LYS A 71 -18.32 -4.54 -10.81
CA LYS A 71 -18.43 -4.15 -12.23
C LYS A 71 -19.29 -2.91 -12.29
N VAL A 72 -18.74 -1.85 -12.89
CA VAL A 72 -19.43 -0.57 -13.06
C VAL A 72 -20.00 -0.50 -14.48
N PRO A 73 -21.19 0.09 -14.68
CA PRO A 73 -21.76 0.27 -16.02
C PRO A 73 -20.86 1.06 -16.98
N ASN A 74 -21.15 0.98 -18.28
CA ASN A 74 -20.55 1.82 -19.33
C ASN A 74 -19.03 1.65 -19.50
N ASN A 75 -18.53 0.42 -19.39
CA ASN A 75 -17.11 0.09 -19.63
C ASN A 75 -16.11 0.83 -18.73
N ARG A 76 -16.57 1.33 -17.57
CA ARG A 76 -15.70 1.96 -16.58
C ARG A 76 -14.78 0.92 -15.93
N PRO A 77 -13.57 1.33 -15.47
CA PRO A 77 -12.68 0.41 -14.77
C PRO A 77 -13.38 -0.21 -13.55
N VAL A 78 -13.02 -1.45 -13.24
CA VAL A 78 -13.55 -2.19 -12.09
C VAL A 78 -13.23 -1.43 -10.80
N GLU A 79 -14.24 -1.30 -9.94
CA GLU A 79 -14.07 -0.78 -8.58
C GLU A 79 -13.62 -1.91 -7.66
N ASN A 80 -12.45 -1.73 -7.05
CA ASN A 80 -11.87 -2.68 -6.12
C ASN A 80 -12.00 -2.12 -4.72
N HIS A 81 -12.75 -2.81 -3.87
CA HIS A 81 -12.84 -2.50 -2.45
C HIS A 81 -12.02 -3.53 -1.68
N THR A 82 -11.04 -3.07 -0.90
CA THR A 82 -10.18 -3.92 -0.10
C THR A 82 -10.25 -3.52 1.37
N ILE A 83 -10.37 -4.51 2.25
CA ILE A 83 -10.31 -4.33 3.69
C ILE A 83 -8.99 -4.88 4.21
N TRP A 84 -8.30 -4.05 5.00
CA TRP A 84 -7.04 -4.36 5.63
C TRP A 84 -7.17 -4.21 7.14
N ALA A 85 -6.80 -5.22 7.92
CA ALA A 85 -6.78 -5.14 9.37
C ALA A 85 -5.43 -4.60 9.87
N GLU A 86 -5.47 -3.64 10.78
CA GLU A 86 -4.31 -3.08 11.45
C GLU A 86 -4.06 -3.80 12.77
N PHE A 87 -2.81 -4.23 12.98
CA PHE A 87 -2.35 -4.81 14.24
C PHE A 87 -1.21 -3.98 14.83
N ILE A 88 -1.33 -3.65 16.11
CA ILE A 88 -0.28 -2.98 16.88
C ILE A 88 0.07 -3.89 18.06
N ASN A 89 1.36 -4.23 18.20
CA ASN A 89 1.85 -5.13 19.24
C ASN A 89 1.07 -6.46 19.30
N GLY A 90 0.77 -7.04 18.13
CA GLY A 90 0.04 -8.30 17.99
C GLY A 90 -1.47 -8.22 18.29
N LYS A 91 -2.02 -7.04 18.58
CA LYS A 91 -3.45 -6.85 18.89
C LYS A 91 -4.15 -6.10 17.77
N TYR A 92 -5.37 -6.53 17.45
CA TYR A 92 -6.24 -5.82 16.52
C TYR A 92 -6.48 -4.39 17.02
N ASN A 93 -6.19 -3.40 16.17
CA ASN A 93 -6.33 -1.98 16.49
C ASN A 93 -7.46 -1.31 15.69
N GLY A 94 -7.70 -1.77 14.48
CA GLY A 94 -8.70 -1.23 13.57
C GLY A 94 -8.55 -1.80 12.18
N GLN A 95 -9.20 -1.17 11.21
CA GLN A 95 -9.13 -1.58 9.81
C GLN A 95 -9.16 -0.39 8.87
N TYR A 96 -8.52 -0.56 7.71
CA TYR A 96 -8.63 0.34 6.58
C TYR A 96 -9.60 -0.23 5.55
N GLU A 97 -10.41 0.65 4.98
CA GLU A 97 -11.14 0.40 3.74
C GLU A 97 -10.49 1.23 2.63
N VAL A 98 -10.06 0.54 1.59
CA VAL A 98 -9.39 1.13 0.42
C VAL A 98 -10.25 0.84 -0.81
N MET A 99 -10.65 1.87 -1.52
CA MET A 99 -11.33 1.76 -2.81
C MET A 99 -10.41 2.29 -3.91
N THR A 100 -10.15 1.47 -4.91
CA THR A 100 -9.44 1.88 -6.13
C THR A 100 -10.31 1.66 -7.36
N GLN A 101 -10.10 2.48 -8.38
CA GLN A 101 -10.66 2.27 -9.72
C GLN A 101 -9.59 2.70 -10.73
N GLY A 102 -9.11 1.74 -11.53
CA GLY A 102 -7.93 1.92 -12.35
C GLY A 102 -6.70 2.24 -11.48
N ALA A 103 -5.96 3.30 -11.83
CA ALA A 103 -4.74 3.73 -11.13
C ALA A 103 -5.01 4.74 -9.99
N ARG A 104 -6.26 4.96 -9.60
CA ARG A 104 -6.65 6.01 -8.63
C ARG A 104 -7.22 5.42 -7.35
N TYR A 105 -6.93 6.10 -6.23
CA TYR A 105 -7.58 5.85 -4.95
C TYR A 105 -8.80 6.76 -4.81
N TYR A 106 -9.98 6.16 -4.68
CA TYR A 106 -11.24 6.89 -4.48
C TYR A 106 -11.66 6.97 -3.02
N LYS A 107 -11.24 6.00 -2.21
CA LYS A 107 -11.49 5.98 -0.77
C LYS A 107 -10.28 5.42 -0.06
N PHE A 108 -9.88 6.10 1.01
CA PHE A 108 -8.95 5.56 1.99
C PHE A 108 -9.43 6.00 3.38
N SER A 109 -10.00 5.08 4.15
CA SER A 109 -10.55 5.41 5.47
C SER A 109 -10.14 4.39 6.50
N TYR A 110 -9.83 4.86 7.71
CA TYR A 110 -9.54 4.05 8.87
C TYR A 110 -10.74 4.02 9.82
N LYS A 111 -11.02 2.85 10.41
CA LYS A 111 -11.96 2.69 11.52
C LYS A 111 -11.25 1.95 12.65
N ASN A 112 -11.14 2.58 13.82
CA ASN A 112 -10.52 1.92 14.97
C ASN A 112 -11.46 0.88 15.60
N LYS A 113 -10.93 0.06 16.50
CA LYS A 113 -11.69 -0.96 17.25
C LYS A 113 -12.85 -0.40 18.09
N LEU A 114 -12.85 0.90 18.42
CA LEU A 114 -13.93 1.59 19.13
C LEU A 114 -14.99 2.17 18.17
N GLY A 115 -14.83 1.98 16.86
CA GLY A 115 -15.75 2.45 15.83
C GLY A 115 -15.51 3.87 15.33
N LYS A 116 -14.53 4.62 15.89
CA LYS A 116 -14.18 5.96 15.40
C LYS A 116 -13.53 5.88 14.03
N THR A 117 -14.02 6.70 13.10
CA THR A 117 -13.55 6.75 11.72
C THR A 117 -12.67 7.96 11.45
N LEU A 118 -11.70 7.80 10.57
CA LEU A 118 -10.88 8.86 10.01
C LEU A 118 -10.75 8.65 8.50
N SER A 119 -11.22 9.61 7.71
CA SER A 119 -11.09 9.60 6.26
C SER A 119 -9.83 10.32 5.83
N PHE A 120 -9.15 9.77 4.83
CA PHE A 120 -8.01 10.38 4.18
C PHE A 120 -8.32 10.65 2.72
N LEU A 121 -7.71 11.69 2.18
CA LEU A 121 -7.71 12.04 0.77
C LEU A 121 -6.32 11.75 0.20
N GLU A 122 -6.27 11.26 -1.03
CA GLU A 122 -5.00 11.17 -1.75
C GLU A 122 -4.44 12.59 -1.92
N ASP A 123 -3.18 12.77 -1.53
CA ASP A 123 -2.51 14.06 -1.53
C ASP A 123 -1.33 14.03 -2.49
N ILE A 124 -1.59 14.48 -3.72
CA ILE A 124 -0.61 14.49 -4.81
C ILE A 124 0.66 15.29 -4.46
N THR A 125 0.55 16.26 -3.54
CA THR A 125 1.67 17.13 -3.15
C THR A 125 2.66 16.42 -2.23
N LEU A 126 2.25 15.29 -1.62
CA LEU A 126 3.09 14.47 -0.76
C LEU A 126 3.93 13.46 -1.54
N TYR A 127 3.74 13.30 -2.84
CA TYR A 127 4.56 12.41 -3.64
C TYR A 127 5.96 12.99 -3.93
N ASP A 128 6.91 12.11 -4.19
CA ASP A 128 8.17 12.48 -4.81
C ASP A 128 8.01 12.85 -6.29
N ASN A 129 9.09 13.36 -6.91
CA ASN A 129 9.00 13.86 -8.29
C ASN A 129 8.72 12.73 -9.30
N SER A 130 9.04 11.49 -8.95
CA SER A 130 8.78 10.30 -9.76
C SER A 130 7.40 9.68 -9.49
N HIS A 131 6.63 10.20 -8.53
CA HIS A 131 5.33 9.64 -8.12
C HIS A 131 5.39 8.18 -7.65
N THR A 132 6.53 7.76 -7.12
CA THR A 132 6.81 6.38 -6.68
C THR A 132 6.92 6.23 -5.17
N GLU A 133 7.00 7.35 -4.44
CA GLU A 133 7.23 7.37 -3.00
C GLU A 133 6.63 8.63 -2.35
N CYS A 134 6.45 8.64 -1.02
CA CYS A 134 5.91 9.79 -0.29
C CYS A 134 7.01 10.58 0.45
N LYS A 135 7.05 11.90 0.23
CA LYS A 135 7.85 12.89 0.97
C LYS A 135 7.18 13.28 2.29
N LEU A 136 7.00 12.33 3.19
CA LEU A 136 6.48 12.60 4.53
C LEU A 136 7.57 13.22 5.42
N LYS A 137 7.72 14.55 5.36
CA LYS A 137 8.57 15.27 6.32
C LYS A 137 7.90 15.27 7.68
N ARG A 138 8.63 14.85 8.73
CA ARG A 138 8.19 15.03 10.12
C ARG A 138 7.87 16.50 10.33
N SER A 139 6.70 16.80 10.89
CA SER A 139 6.43 18.16 11.33
C SER A 139 7.35 18.43 12.52
N ALA A 140 8.21 19.43 12.42
CA ALA A 140 9.22 19.72 13.44
C ALA A 140 8.64 20.03 14.83
N ASN A 141 7.32 20.27 14.93
CA ASN A 141 6.66 20.68 16.16
C ASN A 141 5.26 20.07 16.30
N LYS A 142 5.17 18.78 16.69
CA LYS A 142 4.00 18.25 17.42
C LYS A 142 4.24 16.82 17.92
N ILE A 143 4.67 16.73 19.18
CA ILE A 143 4.57 15.52 19.99
C ILE A 143 3.09 15.39 20.38
N TYR A 144 2.43 14.32 19.96
CA TYR A 144 1.12 13.93 20.47
C TYR A 144 1.28 12.55 21.11
N PHE A 145 1.10 12.50 22.42
CA PHE A 145 0.90 11.27 23.20
C PHE A 145 -0.54 10.78 23.00
#